data_AF-A0A8X7WQV4-F1
#
_entry.id   AF-A0A8X7WQV4-F1
#
_cell.length_a   1.000
_cell.length_b   1.000
_cell.length_c   1.000
_cell.angle_alpha   90.00
_cell.angle_beta   90.00
_cell.angle_gamma   90.00
#
_symmetry.space_group_name_H-M   'P 1'
#
loop_
_entity.id
_entity.type
_entity.pdbx_description
1 polymer ?
#
loop_
_entity_poly.entity_id
_entity_poly.type
_entity_poly.pdbx_seq_one_letter_code
_entity_poly.pdbx_strand_id
1 'polypeptide(L)'
;MKALIIWCLVSQAIILTCNSADAGGDVDFTILIKNEMHHFKKPTVFYHCTSSKKDMGWHRSVPSTEYHWNFKVPKFGNGVMVHNCEFRSRLGTANVEIDTLSTTAILCDGHVCEYAVRRNGIYFIGYELPVEKLVEPWTPWSPQQLKALHRSKKDHD
;
A
#
# COMPACT_ATOMS: atom_id res chain seq x y z
N MET A 1 -66.22 41.56 -11.83
CA MET A 1 -65.95 40.65 -12.97
C MET A 1 -64.76 41.23 -13.73
N LYS A 2 -63.58 40.63 -13.89
CA LYS A 2 -63.07 39.26 -13.73
C LYS A 2 -61.59 39.39 -13.32
N ALA A 3 -61.12 38.62 -12.34
CA ALA A 3 -59.69 38.46 -12.06
C ALA A 3 -59.16 37.33 -12.95
N LEU A 4 -58.21 37.63 -13.84
CA LEU A 4 -57.51 36.63 -14.66
C LEU A 4 -56.32 36.11 -13.85
N ILE A 5 -56.48 34.92 -13.28
CA ILE A 5 -55.38 34.17 -12.67
C ILE A 5 -54.68 33.43 -13.82
N ILE A 6 -53.49 33.91 -14.18
CA ILE A 6 -52.59 33.27 -15.14
C ILE A 6 -51.89 32.13 -14.41
N TRP A 7 -52.29 30.89 -14.72
CA TRP A 7 -51.62 29.67 -14.24
C TRP A 7 -50.42 29.38 -15.16
N CYS A 8 -49.23 29.81 -14.74
CA CYS A 8 -47.98 29.30 -15.31
C CYS A 8 -47.73 27.88 -14.78
N LEU A 9 -48.12 26.87 -15.56
CA LEU A 9 -47.65 25.50 -15.39
C LEU A 9 -46.18 25.44 -15.79
N VAL A 10 -45.29 25.59 -14.82
CA VAL A 10 -43.86 25.30 -15.00
C VAL A 10 -43.71 23.79 -14.93
N SER A 11 -43.72 23.13 -16.09
CA SER A 11 -43.33 21.73 -16.22
C SER A 11 -41.86 21.59 -15.81
N GLN A 12 -41.61 21.22 -14.56
CA GLN A 12 -40.29 20.77 -14.14
C GLN A 12 -40.03 19.42 -14.79
N ALA A 13 -39.31 19.43 -15.91
CA ALA A 13 -38.65 18.25 -16.41
C ALA A 13 -37.60 17.85 -15.37
N ILE A 14 -37.91 16.87 -14.53
CA ILE A 14 -36.91 16.21 -13.71
C ILE A 14 -36.06 15.44 -14.71
N ILE A 15 -34.95 16.04 -15.13
CA ILE A 15 -33.86 15.29 -15.75
C ILE A 15 -33.38 14.38 -14.64
N LEU A 16 -33.86 13.13 -14.63
CA LEU A 16 -33.16 12.05 -13.96
C LEU A 16 -31.83 11.94 -14.71
N THR A 17 -30.84 12.73 -14.28
CA THR A 17 -29.45 12.34 -14.46
C THR A 17 -29.32 11.04 -13.70
N CYS A 18 -29.52 9.93 -14.40
CA CYS A 18 -28.96 8.66 -14.00
C CYS A 18 -27.46 8.93 -13.93
N ASN A 19 -26.98 9.34 -12.75
CA ASN A 19 -25.64 9.03 -12.35
C ASN A 19 -25.59 7.52 -12.52
N SER A 20 -24.89 7.07 -13.56
CA SER A 20 -24.47 5.69 -13.65
C SER A 20 -23.86 5.39 -12.30
N ALA A 21 -24.61 4.68 -11.47
CA ALA A 21 -24.09 4.10 -10.26
C ALA A 21 -22.83 3.35 -10.69
N ASP A 22 -21.73 3.55 -9.96
CA ASP A 22 -20.51 2.76 -10.05
C ASP A 22 -20.89 1.28 -10.20
N ALA A 23 -20.98 0.81 -11.45
CA ALA A 23 -21.44 -0.53 -11.78
C ALA A 23 -20.26 -1.52 -11.82
N GLY A 24 -19.12 -1.11 -11.27
CA GLY A 24 -17.99 -1.95 -10.93
C GLY A 24 -17.47 -1.49 -9.58
N GLY A 25 -18.02 -2.01 -8.49
CA GLY A 25 -17.60 -1.59 -7.16
C GLY A 25 -16.11 -1.87 -6.93
N ASP A 26 -15.41 -0.92 -6.35
CA ASP A 26 -14.06 -1.16 -5.81
C ASP A 26 -14.16 -1.81 -4.42
N VAL A 27 -13.13 -2.57 -4.08
CA VAL A 27 -12.94 -3.18 -2.76
C VAL A 27 -11.78 -2.47 -2.07
N ASP A 28 -11.98 -2.08 -0.81
CA ASP A 28 -10.92 -1.49 -0.01
C ASP A 28 -9.98 -2.58 0.52
N PHE A 29 -8.68 -2.38 0.31
CA PHE A 29 -7.60 -3.19 0.85
C PHE A 29 -6.68 -2.34 1.72
N THR A 30 -5.98 -3.00 2.62
CA THR A 30 -4.95 -2.41 3.48
C THR A 30 -3.67 -3.22 3.36
N ILE A 31 -2.54 -2.57 3.10
CA ILE A 31 -1.23 -3.17 3.34
C ILE A 31 -0.77 -2.75 4.72
N LEU A 32 -0.30 -3.71 5.52
CA LEU A 32 0.26 -3.50 6.85
C LEU A 32 1.71 -3.99 6.86
N ILE A 33 2.66 -3.11 7.15
CA ILE A 33 4.08 -3.44 7.32
C ILE A 33 4.43 -3.36 8.80
N LYS A 34 4.91 -4.47 9.37
CA LYS A 34 5.41 -4.56 10.74
C LYS A 34 6.92 -4.77 10.75
N ASN A 35 7.63 -4.05 11.62
CA ASN A 35 9.05 -4.32 11.85
C ASN A 35 9.27 -5.26 13.03
N GLU A 36 9.70 -6.47 12.70
CA GLU A 36 9.94 -7.56 13.66
C GLU A 36 11.43 -7.86 13.84
N MET A 37 12.31 -6.89 13.57
CA MET A 37 13.76 -7.03 13.81
C MET A 37 14.11 -6.88 15.31
N HIS A 38 13.45 -7.66 16.15
CA HIS A 38 13.72 -7.72 17.58
C HIS A 38 15.14 -8.23 17.87
N HIS A 39 15.72 -7.74 18.97
CA HIS A 39 17.04 -8.17 19.46
C HIS A 39 18.18 -8.05 18.43
N PHE A 40 18.07 -7.12 17.47
CA PHE A 40 19.09 -6.85 16.46
C PHE A 40 19.80 -5.51 16.71
N LYS A 41 21.12 -5.47 16.51
CA LYS A 41 21.92 -4.25 16.72
C LYS A 41 21.70 -3.26 15.57
N LYS A 42 21.06 -2.12 15.87
CA LYS A 42 20.56 -1.11 14.92
C LYS A 42 19.44 -1.67 14.03
N PRO A 43 18.25 -1.92 14.61
CA PRO A 43 17.14 -2.58 13.93
C PRO A 43 16.26 -1.63 13.11
N THR A 44 16.72 -0.39 12.88
CA THR A 44 15.98 0.58 12.08
C THR A 44 15.94 0.15 10.63
N VAL A 45 14.74 0.12 10.06
CA VAL A 45 14.50 -0.06 8.62
C VAL A 45 13.88 1.22 8.08
N PHE A 46 14.30 1.59 6.89
CA PHE A 46 13.65 2.63 6.10
C PHE A 46 12.97 1.96 4.92
N TYR A 47 11.75 2.37 4.58
CA TYR A 47 11.13 1.91 3.35
C TYR A 47 10.40 3.04 2.64
N HIS A 48 10.34 2.91 1.33
CA HIS A 48 9.68 3.82 0.41
C HIS A 48 8.83 3.01 -0.53
N CYS A 49 7.53 3.30 -0.56
CA CYS A 49 6.59 2.60 -1.42
C CYS A 49 5.98 3.56 -2.44
N THR A 50 5.79 3.07 -3.65
CA THR A 50 5.13 3.78 -4.73
C THR A 50 4.04 2.90 -5.31
N SER A 51 2.92 3.49 -5.73
CA SER A 51 1.84 2.76 -6.40
C SER A 51 1.25 3.61 -7.52
N SER A 52 1.25 3.06 -8.73
CA SER A 52 0.81 3.76 -9.94
C SER A 52 1.50 5.14 -10.09
N LYS A 53 0.83 6.24 -9.69
CA LYS A 53 1.35 7.62 -9.72
C LYS A 53 1.49 8.26 -8.34
N LYS A 54 1.23 7.50 -7.27
CA LYS A 54 1.25 7.95 -5.89
C LYS A 54 2.55 7.51 -5.22
N ASP A 55 3.30 8.49 -4.76
CA ASP A 55 4.46 8.29 -3.89
C ASP A 55 3.99 8.40 -2.43
N MET A 56 4.31 7.40 -1.59
CA MET A 56 3.97 7.41 -0.16
C MET A 56 5.09 7.98 0.72
N GLY A 57 6.26 8.25 0.16
CA GLY A 57 7.40 8.83 0.87
C GLY A 57 8.20 7.81 1.68
N TRP A 58 9.29 8.29 2.26
CA TRP A 58 10.17 7.48 3.10
C TRP A 58 9.63 7.37 4.52
N HIS A 59 9.49 6.15 5.01
CA HIS A 59 9.10 5.86 6.37
C HIS A 59 10.27 5.28 7.14
N ARG A 60 10.48 5.77 8.36
CA ARG A 60 11.43 5.21 9.31
C ARG A 60 10.71 4.30 10.28
N SER A 61 11.16 3.07 10.39
CA SER A 61 10.55 2.03 11.22
C SER A 61 11.57 1.45 12.21
N VAL A 62 11.12 1.27 13.45
CA VAL A 62 11.87 0.59 14.53
C VAL A 62 11.08 -0.66 14.97
N PRO A 63 11.66 -1.61 15.73
CA PRO A 63 10.94 -2.81 16.15
C PRO A 63 9.60 -2.49 16.80
N SER A 64 8.59 -3.31 16.49
CA SER A 64 7.18 -3.14 16.90
C SER A 64 6.46 -1.93 16.28
N THR A 65 7.09 -1.17 15.38
CA THR A 65 6.34 -0.16 14.61
C THR A 65 5.56 -0.81 13.48
N GLU A 66 4.38 -0.27 13.26
CA GLU A 66 3.44 -0.67 12.23
C GLU A 66 3.15 0.54 11.35
N TYR A 67 3.04 0.31 10.05
CA TYR A 67 2.57 1.30 9.10
C TYR A 67 1.58 0.64 8.16
N HIS A 68 0.47 1.32 7.93
CA HIS A 68 -0.56 0.84 7.04
C HIS A 68 -1.08 1.96 6.17
N TRP A 69 -1.57 1.57 5.01
CA TRP A 69 -2.31 2.46 4.14
C TRP A 69 -3.41 1.70 3.40
N ASN A 70 -4.47 2.42 3.09
CA ASN A 70 -5.63 1.88 2.41
C ASN A 70 -5.57 2.25 0.93
N PHE A 71 -6.08 1.36 0.09
CA PHE A 71 -6.22 1.56 -1.35
C PHE A 71 -7.40 0.75 -1.88
N LYS A 72 -7.80 1.07 -3.12
CA LYS A 72 -8.93 0.44 -3.78
C LYS A 72 -8.46 -0.52 -4.87
N VAL A 73 -9.13 -1.66 -4.95
CA VAL A 73 -8.91 -2.68 -5.98
C VAL A 73 -10.23 -2.95 -6.70
N PRO A 74 -10.26 -2.95 -8.03
CA PRO A 74 -11.47 -3.28 -8.78
C PRO A 74 -11.99 -4.68 -8.41
N LYS A 75 -13.27 -4.80 -8.07
CA LYS A 75 -13.87 -6.10 -7.67
C LYS A 75 -13.91 -7.11 -8.82
N PHE A 76 -14.08 -6.62 -10.05
CA PHE A 76 -14.26 -7.43 -11.25
C PHE A 76 -13.21 -7.11 -12.31
N GLY A 77 -12.82 -8.11 -13.10
CA GLY A 77 -11.81 -7.99 -14.15
C GLY A 77 -10.38 -8.29 -13.67
N ASN A 78 -9.40 -7.99 -14.50
CA ASN A 78 -7.98 -8.27 -14.26
C ASN A 78 -7.24 -7.06 -13.65
N GLY A 79 -7.96 -6.19 -12.93
CA GLY A 79 -7.39 -5.01 -12.31
C GLY A 79 -6.43 -5.41 -11.19
N VAL A 80 -5.14 -5.12 -11.35
CA VAL A 80 -4.11 -5.36 -10.33
C VAL A 80 -3.66 -4.01 -9.78
N MET A 81 -3.71 -3.87 -8.46
CA MET A 81 -3.05 -2.76 -7.79
C MET A 81 -1.64 -3.16 -7.40
N VAL A 82 -0.64 -2.53 -8.02
CA VAL A 82 0.77 -2.81 -7.80
C VAL A 82 1.37 -1.76 -6.86
N HIS A 83 2.11 -2.21 -5.85
CA HIS A 83 2.95 -1.37 -5.01
C HIS A 83 4.41 -1.82 -5.09
N ASN A 84 5.30 -0.90 -5.42
CA ASN A 84 6.74 -1.12 -5.43
C ASN A 84 7.36 -0.53 -4.18
N CYS A 85 7.88 -1.38 -3.30
CA CYS A 85 8.45 -0.99 -2.02
C CYS A 85 9.97 -1.27 -1.99
N GLU A 86 10.77 -0.22 -1.81
CA GLU A 86 12.20 -0.31 -1.54
C GLU A 86 12.43 -0.30 -0.02
N PHE A 87 13.06 -1.34 0.51
CA PHE A 87 13.47 -1.45 1.91
C PHE A 87 14.98 -1.29 2.03
N ARG A 88 15.41 -0.55 3.06
CA ARG A 88 16.81 -0.31 3.41
C ARG A 88 17.02 -0.58 4.89
N SER A 89 17.96 -1.45 5.20
CA SER A 89 18.37 -1.73 6.57
C SER A 89 19.89 -1.83 6.66
N ARG A 90 20.40 -2.06 7.87
CA ARG A 90 21.82 -2.36 8.04
C ARG A 90 22.25 -3.67 7.37
N LEU A 91 21.32 -4.60 7.15
CA LEU A 91 21.58 -5.90 6.54
C LEU A 91 21.72 -5.81 5.02
N GLY A 92 21.07 -4.82 4.40
CA GLY A 92 21.03 -4.71 2.95
C GLY A 92 19.84 -3.90 2.46
N THR A 93 19.50 -4.14 1.20
CA THR A 93 18.30 -3.67 0.53
C THR A 93 17.39 -4.83 0.18
N ALA A 94 16.08 -4.61 0.10
CA ALA A 94 15.12 -5.56 -0.42
C ALA A 94 14.06 -4.79 -1.21
N ASN A 95 13.74 -5.23 -2.43
CA ASN A 95 12.73 -4.59 -3.26
C ASN A 95 11.57 -5.56 -3.42
N VAL A 96 10.39 -5.14 -2.99
CA VAL A 96 9.18 -5.98 -3.01
C VAL A 96 8.16 -5.34 -3.93
N GLU A 97 7.72 -6.10 -4.93
CA GLU A 97 6.53 -5.79 -5.73
C GLU A 97 5.33 -6.50 -5.09
N ILE A 98 4.31 -5.73 -4.72
CA ILE A 98 3.09 -6.21 -4.05
C ILE A 98 1.93 -6.06 -5.02
N ASP A 99 1.46 -7.19 -5.53
CA ASP A 99 0.31 -7.27 -6.43
C ASP A 99 -0.96 -7.64 -5.67
N THR A 100 -1.96 -6.77 -5.72
CA THR A 100 -3.25 -7.00 -5.06
C THR A 100 -4.37 -7.06 -6.10
N LEU A 101 -5.08 -8.18 -6.11
CA LEU A 101 -6.34 -8.41 -6.84
C LEU A 101 -7.49 -8.57 -5.86
N SER A 102 -8.73 -8.53 -6.35
CA SER A 102 -9.91 -8.78 -5.50
C SER A 102 -9.88 -10.16 -4.83
N THR A 103 -9.24 -11.15 -5.45
CA THR A 103 -9.05 -12.50 -4.90
C THR A 103 -7.92 -12.60 -3.89
N THR A 104 -7.02 -11.61 -3.80
CA THR A 104 -5.91 -11.60 -2.82
C THR A 104 -6.43 -11.60 -1.38
N ALA A 105 -7.67 -11.16 -1.13
CA ALA A 105 -8.32 -11.22 0.17
C ALA A 105 -8.36 -12.64 0.78
N ILE A 106 -8.34 -13.68 -0.06
CA ILE A 106 -8.30 -15.08 0.38
C ILE A 106 -6.97 -15.41 1.09
N LEU A 107 -5.88 -14.78 0.66
CA LEU A 107 -4.54 -14.98 1.25
C LEU A 107 -4.29 -14.07 2.45
N CYS A 108 -5.03 -12.97 2.56
CA CYS A 108 -4.87 -11.95 3.60
C CYS A 108 -5.86 -12.19 4.76
N ASP A 109 -5.69 -11.49 5.89
CA ASP A 109 -6.70 -11.51 6.96
C ASP A 109 -7.88 -10.63 6.54
N GLY A 110 -8.79 -11.21 5.77
CA GLY A 110 -9.79 -10.48 5.01
C GLY A 110 -9.11 -9.56 3.99
N HIS A 111 -9.22 -8.25 4.18
CA HIS A 111 -8.65 -7.27 3.25
C HIS A 111 -7.35 -6.61 3.77
N VAL A 112 -6.77 -7.16 4.85
CA VAL A 112 -5.52 -6.69 5.44
C VAL A 112 -4.38 -7.64 5.09
N CYS A 113 -3.51 -7.20 4.19
CA CYS A 113 -2.35 -7.96 3.74
C CYS A 113 -1.12 -7.55 4.55
N GLU A 114 -0.67 -8.47 5.41
CA GLU A 114 0.39 -8.21 6.37
C GLU A 114 1.77 -8.63 5.84
N TYR A 115 2.75 -7.77 6.05
CA TYR A 115 4.16 -7.99 5.75
C TYR A 115 5.02 -7.76 6.99
N ALA A 116 5.92 -8.70 7.28
CA ALA A 116 6.85 -8.61 8.39
C ALA A 116 8.29 -8.40 7.91
N VAL A 117 8.95 -7.37 8.42
CA VAL A 117 10.37 -7.10 8.18
C VAL A 117 11.21 -7.83 9.23
N ARG A 118 11.98 -8.83 8.80
CA ARG A 118 12.76 -9.71 9.68
C ARG A 118 14.24 -9.76 9.30
N ARG A 119 15.03 -10.49 10.08
CA ARG A 119 16.49 -10.63 9.86
C ARG A 119 16.86 -11.23 8.50
N ASN A 120 16.05 -12.12 7.93
CA ASN A 120 16.38 -12.77 6.67
C ASN A 120 15.85 -12.03 5.45
N GLY A 121 14.87 -11.14 5.64
CA GLY A 121 14.24 -10.40 4.56
C GLY A 121 12.83 -9.98 4.94
N ILE A 122 12.02 -9.75 3.92
CA ILE A 122 10.62 -9.37 4.03
C ILE A 122 9.76 -10.63 3.89
N TYR A 123 8.79 -10.79 4.78
CA TYR A 123 7.86 -11.90 4.80
C TYR A 123 6.45 -11.41 4.48
N PHE A 124 5.68 -12.19 3.73
CA PHE A 124 4.23 -12.07 3.66
C PHE A 124 3.62 -13.03 4.68
N ILE A 125 2.64 -12.54 5.45
CA ILE A 125 1.94 -13.30 6.50
C ILE A 125 0.55 -13.67 5.97
N GLY A 126 0.40 -14.90 5.49
CA GLY A 126 -0.86 -15.40 4.94
C GLY A 126 -1.84 -15.91 6.01
N TYR A 127 -3.15 -15.78 5.75
CA TYR A 127 -4.22 -16.16 6.68
C TYR A 127 -4.76 -17.59 6.48
N GLU A 128 -5.21 -17.95 5.27
CA GLU A 128 -5.95 -19.21 5.03
C GLU A 128 -5.14 -20.50 5.27
N LEU A 129 -3.82 -20.38 5.20
CA LEU A 129 -2.86 -21.35 5.69
C LEU A 129 -1.79 -20.48 6.35
N PRO A 130 -1.57 -20.52 7.68
CA PRO A 130 -0.60 -19.66 8.38
C PRO A 130 0.82 -20.00 7.94
N VAL A 131 1.12 -19.54 6.73
CA VAL A 131 2.32 -19.78 5.96
C VAL A 131 2.95 -18.42 5.86
N GLU A 132 3.96 -18.24 6.68
CA GLU A 132 4.87 -17.12 6.53
C GLU A 132 5.77 -17.44 5.33
N LYS A 133 5.70 -16.60 4.30
CA LYS A 133 6.52 -16.76 3.11
C LYS A 133 7.56 -15.66 3.07
N LEU A 134 8.84 -16.02 3.03
CA LEU A 134 9.91 -15.09 2.68
C LEU A 134 9.68 -14.64 1.23
N VAL A 135 9.27 -13.38 1.05
CA VAL A 135 9.00 -12.82 -0.29
C VAL A 135 10.27 -12.31 -0.94
N GLU A 136 11.13 -11.65 -0.15
CA GLU A 136 12.37 -11.07 -0.67
C GLU A 136 13.46 -11.13 0.42
N PRO A 137 14.57 -11.83 0.19
CA PRO A 137 15.71 -11.82 1.10
C PRO A 137 16.44 -10.48 1.07
N TRP A 138 17.19 -10.17 2.13
CA TRP A 138 18.09 -9.02 2.08
C TRP A 138 19.21 -9.23 1.07
N THR A 139 19.33 -8.31 0.11
CA THR A 139 20.50 -8.18 -0.74
C THR A 139 21.56 -7.34 -0.02
N PRO A 140 22.75 -7.88 0.27
CA PRO A 140 23.80 -7.14 0.97
C PRO A 140 24.21 -5.87 0.21
N TRP A 141 24.57 -4.83 0.95
CA TRP A 141 25.10 -3.60 0.35
C TRP A 141 26.39 -3.85 -0.42
N SER A 142 26.47 -3.34 -1.63
CA SER A 142 27.72 -3.33 -2.39
C SER A 142 28.74 -2.37 -1.76
N PRO A 143 30.05 -2.61 -1.94
CA PRO A 143 31.08 -1.69 -1.44
C PRO A 143 30.92 -0.25 -1.95
N GLN A 144 30.39 -0.07 -3.16
CA GLN A 144 30.14 1.25 -3.74
C GLN A 144 28.97 1.95 -3.05
N GLN A 145 27.88 1.24 -2.77
CA GLN A 145 26.73 1.79 -2.04
C GLN A 145 27.13 2.20 -0.62
N LEU A 146 27.93 1.39 0.08
CA LEU A 146 28.44 1.75 1.42
C LEU A 146 29.29 3.03 1.39
N LYS A 147 30.17 3.18 0.38
CA LYS A 147 30.96 4.41 0.20
C LYS A 147 30.05 5.63 -0.02
N ALA A 148 29.01 5.49 -0.83
CA ALA A 148 28.05 6.57 -1.09
C ALA A 148 27.27 6.96 0.19
N LEU A 149 26.78 5.98 0.94
CA LEU A 149 26.08 6.20 2.21
C LEU A 149 26.96 6.91 3.24
N HIS A 150 28.23 6.50 3.37
CA HIS A 150 29.17 7.15 4.28
C HIS A 150 29.51 8.58 3.86
N ARG A 151 29.62 8.85 2.55
CA ARG A 151 29.84 10.21 2.04
C ARG A 151 28.64 11.11 2.34
N SER A 152 27.44 10.66 2.01
CA SER A 152 26.20 11.41 2.30
C SER A 152 26.04 11.72 3.79
N LYS A 153 26.44 10.79 4.68
CA LYS A 153 26.43 11.07 6.12
C LYS A 153 27.39 12.21 6.49
N LYS A 154 28.61 12.21 5.93
CA LYS A 154 29.61 13.24 6.22
C LYS A 154 29.20 14.63 5.73
N ASP A 155 28.41 14.71 4.64
CA ASP A 155 27.94 15.97 4.08
C ASP A 155 26.74 16.56 4.86
N HIS A 156 26.17 15.82 5.82
CA HIS A 156 25.03 16.22 6.65
C HIS A 156 25.38 16.39 8.15
N ASP A 157 26.65 16.18 8.53
CA ASP A 157 27.20 16.44 9.87
C ASP A 157 28.00 17.76 9.86
#